data_AF-A0A7A4UG44-F1
#
_entry.id   AF-A0A7A4UG44-F1
#
_cell.length_a   1.000
_cell.length_b   1.000
_cell.length_c   1.000
_cell.angle_alpha   90.00
_cell.angle_beta   90.00
_cell.angle_gamma   90.00
#
_symmetry.space_group_name_H-M   'P 1'
#
loop_
_entity.id
_entity.type
_entity.pdbx_description
1 polymer ?
#
loop_
_entity_poly.entity_id
_entity_poly.type
_entity_poly.pdbx_seq_one_letter_code
_entity_poly.pdbx_strand_id
1 'polypeptide(L)'
;PDISSNLEAWIEYLKEQYIPQESRMLSPGAMANPPDRFDGFHSFNRCCRSIADKGRTKENLKSYVTDRRVFEYWVDGDWVAADRLMGQVRTNNIFINEECLNAGNGGLHPTPCQADHIGPISLGFSHRPQFQLLCKSCNSAKNNRMYLSDIISLLEAENEGHTVISWFAEEVWNRLKHSVDDSEKALRLSKILRDNRHTYMNLLKKIMDEGYYTFLASLLHLEVANYNPIFEGLCISNHLTHYKSLKKIKRESKYAAVQKTRRIRIAFTSLNDYHRKENRNAFIVSNELSEKFFSEAMDNLKSLSEITSCLDEKISGIISENSDSKNEFRTIITDLREIVTNNKEKFNLILKYLISGMSEIGKELESYWENDRYVRSIPEEFIE
;
A
#
# COMPACT_ATOMS: atom_id res chain seq x y z
N PRO A 1 38.36 10.35 -1.16
CA PRO A 1 39.27 11.31 -0.48
C PRO A 1 40.67 10.73 -0.57
N ASP A 2 41.68 11.57 -0.72
CA ASP A 2 43.07 11.12 -0.81
C ASP A 2 43.62 10.97 0.61
N ILE A 3 43.44 9.77 1.19
CA ILE A 3 43.76 9.45 2.59
C ILE A 3 44.77 8.31 2.58
N SER A 4 45.77 8.39 3.44
CA SER A 4 46.72 7.29 3.66
C SER A 4 46.01 6.00 4.06
N SER A 5 46.54 4.86 3.61
CA SER A 5 45.96 3.52 3.83
C SER A 5 46.08 2.96 5.26
N ASN A 6 46.35 3.79 6.26
CA ASN A 6 46.41 3.38 7.67
C ASN A 6 45.04 3.54 8.37
N LEU A 7 44.80 2.70 9.39
CA LEU A 7 43.49 2.60 10.04
C LEU A 7 43.14 3.88 10.82
N GLU A 8 44.11 4.50 11.49
CA GLU A 8 43.89 5.69 12.30
C GLU A 8 43.37 6.88 11.46
N ALA A 9 43.98 7.13 10.30
CA ALA A 9 43.57 8.20 9.39
C ALA A 9 42.14 7.98 8.86
N TRP A 10 41.75 6.74 8.62
CA TRP A 10 40.37 6.41 8.23
C TRP A 10 39.37 6.60 9.37
N ILE A 11 39.73 6.23 10.61
CA ILE A 11 38.88 6.45 11.79
C ILE A 11 38.67 7.94 12.04
N GLU A 12 39.74 8.73 11.97
CA GLU A 12 39.70 10.18 12.16
C GLU A 12 38.85 10.85 11.08
N TYR A 13 39.06 10.52 9.80
CA TYR A 13 38.23 11.02 8.71
C TYR A 13 36.74 10.66 8.89
N LEU A 14 36.45 9.44 9.32
CA LEU A 14 35.06 9.01 9.54
C LEU A 14 34.39 9.84 10.65
N LYS A 15 35.08 10.07 11.77
CA LYS A 15 34.56 10.81 12.92
C LYS A 15 34.43 12.31 12.69
N GLU A 16 35.47 12.92 12.13
CA GLU A 16 35.58 14.38 12.07
C GLU A 16 34.95 14.98 10.81
N GLN A 17 34.87 14.20 9.73
CA GLN A 17 34.41 14.70 8.43
C GLN A 17 33.17 13.98 7.94
N TYR A 18 33.22 12.65 7.87
CA TYR A 18 32.18 11.88 7.18
C TYR A 18 30.85 11.79 7.96
N ILE A 19 30.89 11.39 9.24
CA ILE A 19 29.71 11.25 10.10
C ILE A 19 29.01 12.61 10.31
N PRO A 20 29.72 13.72 10.64
CA PRO A 20 29.09 15.03 10.83
C PRO A 20 28.40 15.58 9.58
N GLN A 21 28.89 15.21 8.39
CA GLN A 21 28.28 15.61 7.12
C GLN A 21 27.01 14.80 6.78
N GLU A 22 26.69 13.77 7.56
CA GLU A 22 25.59 12.83 7.30
C GLU A 22 25.55 12.33 5.85
N SER A 23 26.75 12.10 5.28
CA SER A 23 26.87 11.77 3.88
C SER A 23 26.18 10.44 3.57
N ARG A 24 25.49 10.41 2.43
CA ARG A 24 24.70 9.24 1.98
C ARG A 24 25.56 8.17 1.29
N MET A 25 26.88 8.32 1.23
CA MET A 25 27.78 7.51 0.39
C MET A 25 28.04 6.10 0.95
N LEU A 26 28.37 6.02 2.24
CA LEU A 26 28.63 4.83 3.08
C LEU A 26 27.43 4.50 3.97
N SER A 27 26.25 5.10 3.71
CA SER A 27 25.02 4.64 4.37
C SER A 27 24.89 3.14 4.12
N PRO A 28 24.57 2.31 5.12
CA PRO A 28 24.34 0.88 4.90
C PRO A 28 23.42 0.77 3.69
N GLY A 29 23.90 0.08 2.65
CA GLY A 29 23.03 -0.23 1.51
C GLY A 29 21.77 -0.84 2.11
N ALA A 30 20.59 -0.40 1.64
CA ALA A 30 19.24 -0.72 2.16
C ALA A 30 18.90 -2.23 2.20
N MET A 31 19.71 -2.99 2.91
CA MET A 31 19.93 -4.42 2.78
C MET A 31 20.44 -5.04 4.08
N ALA A 32 21.07 -4.26 4.96
CA ALA A 32 20.89 -4.52 6.39
C ALA A 32 19.40 -4.23 6.67
N ASN A 33 18.60 -5.29 6.66
CA ASN A 33 17.22 -5.25 7.13
C ASN A 33 17.09 -6.28 8.26
N PRO A 34 17.82 -6.13 9.38
CA PRO A 34 17.60 -6.98 10.53
C PRO A 34 16.13 -6.84 10.98
N PRO A 35 15.43 -7.96 11.23
CA PRO A 35 15.94 -9.33 11.22
C PRO A 35 15.88 -10.00 9.84
N ASP A 36 14.92 -9.64 8.99
CA ASP A 36 14.53 -10.32 7.74
C ASP A 36 15.69 -10.72 6.80
N ARG A 37 16.82 -10.03 6.91
CA ARG A 37 18.09 -10.41 6.32
C ARG A 37 19.23 -10.25 7.33
N PHE A 38 19.56 -11.32 8.05
CA PHE A 38 20.90 -11.51 8.67
C PHE A 38 21.94 -11.87 7.59
N ASP A 39 21.90 -11.15 6.48
CA ASP A 39 22.92 -11.20 5.46
C ASP A 39 24.11 -10.42 6.05
N GLY A 40 25.01 -11.14 6.72
CA GLY A 40 26.13 -10.58 7.46
C GLY A 40 26.79 -9.47 6.66
N PHE A 41 26.92 -8.28 7.28
CA PHE A 41 27.51 -7.05 6.72
C PHE A 41 27.83 -7.15 5.22
N HIS A 42 26.82 -7.12 4.34
CA HIS A 42 27.07 -7.02 2.92
C HIS A 42 27.84 -5.72 2.68
N SER A 43 29.14 -5.84 2.48
CA SER A 43 30.14 -4.77 2.54
C SER A 43 30.14 -3.87 1.31
N PHE A 44 29.19 -4.07 0.38
CA PHE A 44 29.03 -3.24 -0.80
C PHE A 44 28.16 -2.02 -0.51
N ASN A 45 28.83 -0.92 -0.18
CA ASN A 45 28.23 0.39 -0.01
C ASN A 45 27.57 0.89 -1.32
N ARG A 46 26.76 1.95 -1.21
CA ARG A 46 26.01 2.53 -2.37
C ARG A 46 26.92 2.88 -3.55
N CYS A 47 28.19 3.19 -3.29
CA CYS A 47 29.19 3.54 -4.30
C CYS A 47 29.58 2.39 -5.23
N CYS A 48 29.62 1.14 -4.75
CA CYS A 48 30.19 0.00 -5.49
C CYS A 48 29.21 -1.16 -5.74
N ARG A 49 28.01 -1.11 -5.14
CA ARG A 49 27.00 -2.19 -5.23
C ARG A 49 26.64 -2.58 -6.66
N SER A 50 26.50 -1.64 -7.58
CA SER A 50 26.05 -1.92 -8.96
C SER A 50 27.11 -2.64 -9.80
N ILE A 51 28.35 -2.65 -9.31
CA ILE A 51 29.51 -3.27 -9.96
C ILE A 51 29.79 -4.63 -9.31
N ALA A 52 29.69 -4.71 -7.98
CA ALA A 52 30.07 -5.90 -7.22
C ALA A 52 28.95 -6.95 -7.06
N ASP A 53 27.68 -6.53 -7.06
CA ASP A 53 26.53 -7.45 -6.91
C ASP A 53 25.97 -7.83 -8.30
N LYS A 54 26.45 -8.96 -8.83
CA LYS A 54 26.06 -9.47 -10.16
C LYS A 54 24.56 -9.77 -10.19
N GLY A 55 23.81 -8.99 -10.97
CA GLY A 55 22.36 -9.06 -11.09
C GLY A 55 21.62 -7.84 -10.56
N ARG A 56 22.29 -6.95 -9.82
CA ARG A 56 21.73 -5.69 -9.28
C ARG A 56 22.25 -4.45 -10.00
N THR A 57 22.22 -4.51 -11.33
CA THR A 57 22.41 -3.33 -12.16
C THR A 57 21.38 -2.26 -11.81
N LYS A 58 21.69 -0.98 -12.09
CA LYS A 58 20.75 0.12 -11.81
C LYS A 58 19.42 -0.10 -12.53
N GLU A 59 19.48 -0.67 -13.72
CA GLU A 59 18.37 -1.01 -14.60
C GLU A 59 17.46 -2.06 -13.94
N ASN A 60 18.04 -3.16 -13.43
CA ASN A 60 17.28 -4.20 -12.75
C ASN A 60 16.63 -3.67 -11.46
N LEU A 61 17.37 -2.87 -10.67
CA LEU A 61 16.85 -2.28 -9.43
C LEU A 61 15.68 -1.33 -9.66
N LYS A 62 15.63 -0.60 -10.78
CA LYS A 62 14.49 0.27 -11.13
C LYS A 62 13.19 -0.51 -11.35
N SER A 63 13.29 -1.78 -11.76
CA SER A 63 12.13 -2.65 -11.99
C SER A 63 11.56 -3.29 -10.72
N TYR A 64 12.36 -3.35 -9.65
CA TYR A 64 11.94 -3.87 -8.33
C TYR A 64 11.30 -2.76 -7.50
N VAL A 65 10.09 -2.36 -7.90
CA VAL A 65 9.26 -1.42 -7.12
C VAL A 65 8.22 -2.24 -6.37
N THR A 66 8.08 -1.95 -5.08
CA THR A 66 6.83 -2.27 -4.38
C THR A 66 6.33 -1.05 -3.66
N ASP A 67 5.05 -0.75 -3.85
CA ASP A 67 4.32 0.10 -2.94
C ASP A 67 3.85 -0.67 -1.71
N ARG A 68 4.47 -0.40 -0.56
CA ARG A 68 4.10 -1.02 0.71
C ARG A 68 2.78 -0.48 1.27
N ARG A 69 2.30 0.68 0.79
CA ARG A 69 1.09 1.36 1.30
C ARG A 69 -0.14 0.48 1.20
N VAL A 70 -0.19 -0.43 0.21
CA VAL A 70 -1.28 -1.40 0.08
C VAL A 70 -1.48 -2.22 1.36
N PHE A 71 -0.38 -2.61 2.02
CA PHE A 71 -0.38 -3.36 3.27
C PHE A 71 -0.48 -2.45 4.50
N GLU A 72 0.06 -1.23 4.42
CA GLU A 72 -0.03 -0.27 5.53
C GLU A 72 -1.46 0.24 5.77
N TYR A 73 -2.24 0.34 4.69
CA TYR A 73 -3.63 0.80 4.73
C TYR A 73 -4.64 -0.32 4.50
N TRP A 74 -4.18 -1.58 4.43
CA TRP A 74 -5.04 -2.77 4.32
C TRP A 74 -6.08 -2.66 3.21
N VAL A 75 -5.63 -2.21 2.03
CA VAL A 75 -6.50 -2.01 0.85
C VAL A 75 -6.43 -3.20 -0.10
N ASP A 76 -7.48 -3.35 -0.89
CA ASP A 76 -7.61 -4.39 -1.90
C ASP A 76 -6.75 -4.10 -3.15
N GLY A 77 -6.69 -5.08 -4.05
CA GLY A 77 -6.11 -4.92 -5.39
C GLY A 77 -5.02 -5.94 -5.72
N ASP A 78 -4.74 -6.09 -7.02
CA ASP A 78 -3.64 -6.93 -7.49
C ASP A 78 -2.32 -6.17 -7.38
N TRP A 79 -1.79 -6.13 -6.16
CA TRP A 79 -0.56 -5.43 -5.85
C TRP A 79 0.65 -5.94 -6.63
N VAL A 80 0.65 -7.19 -7.10
CA VAL A 80 1.74 -7.73 -7.93
C VAL A 80 1.67 -7.15 -9.34
N ALA A 81 0.47 -7.08 -9.94
CA ALA A 81 0.27 -6.44 -11.24
C ALA A 81 0.60 -4.95 -11.17
N ALA A 82 0.10 -4.26 -10.14
CA ALA A 82 0.35 -2.85 -9.94
C ALA A 82 1.85 -2.54 -9.76
N ASP A 83 2.54 -3.29 -8.89
CA ASP A 83 3.99 -3.21 -8.72
C ASP A 83 4.76 -3.45 -10.02
N ARG A 84 4.32 -4.45 -10.80
CA ARG A 84 4.95 -4.75 -12.09
C ARG A 84 4.81 -3.59 -13.07
N LEU A 85 3.63 -3.00 -13.18
CA LEU A 85 3.41 -1.86 -14.08
C LEU A 85 4.14 -0.60 -13.60
N MET A 86 4.18 -0.33 -12.29
CA MET A 86 5.04 0.74 -11.74
C MET A 86 6.52 0.54 -12.12
N GLY A 87 6.99 -0.71 -12.11
CA GLY A 87 8.32 -1.07 -12.62
C GLY A 87 8.48 -0.72 -14.10
N GLN A 88 7.48 -1.06 -14.94
CA GLN A 88 7.47 -0.73 -16.36
C GLN A 88 7.55 0.78 -16.61
N VAL A 89 6.82 1.60 -15.85
CA VAL A 89 6.87 3.08 -15.99
C VAL A 89 8.29 3.62 -15.90
N ARG A 90 9.17 2.98 -15.11
CA ARG A 90 10.55 3.41 -14.89
C ARG A 90 11.58 2.86 -15.89
N THR A 91 11.21 1.82 -16.64
CA THR A 91 12.18 1.05 -17.43
C THR A 91 11.77 0.82 -18.88
N ASN A 92 10.48 0.97 -19.21
CA ASN A 92 9.96 0.69 -20.54
C ASN A 92 10.01 1.96 -21.41
N ASN A 93 10.60 1.85 -22.60
CA ASN A 93 10.78 2.96 -23.53
C ASN A 93 9.47 3.68 -23.90
N ILE A 94 8.33 3.00 -23.80
CA ILE A 94 7.00 3.60 -24.00
C ILE A 94 6.78 4.74 -22.98
N PHE A 95 7.12 4.53 -21.71
CA PHE A 95 6.78 5.43 -20.60
C PHE A 95 7.89 6.41 -20.22
N ILE A 96 9.17 6.05 -20.42
CA ILE A 96 10.28 6.85 -19.89
C ILE A 96 10.38 8.27 -20.48
N ASN A 97 9.86 8.46 -21.69
CA ASN A 97 9.88 9.73 -22.41
C ASN A 97 8.57 10.50 -22.29
N GLU A 98 7.56 9.92 -21.65
CA GLU A 98 6.28 10.57 -21.47
C GLU A 98 6.42 11.79 -20.55
N GLU A 99 5.86 12.91 -21.00
CA GLU A 99 5.85 14.14 -20.24
C GLU A 99 4.95 14.04 -19.01
N CYS A 100 5.17 14.93 -18.05
CA CYS A 100 4.29 15.04 -16.89
C CYS A 100 2.92 15.56 -17.34
N LEU A 101 1.84 15.07 -16.72
CA LEU A 101 0.50 15.66 -16.88
C LEU A 101 0.49 17.20 -16.73
N ASN A 102 1.31 17.73 -15.82
CA ASN A 102 1.38 19.15 -15.51
C ASN A 102 2.48 19.89 -16.29
N ALA A 103 3.06 19.29 -17.33
CA ALA A 103 4.15 19.91 -18.10
C ALA A 103 3.73 21.26 -18.73
N GLY A 104 2.44 21.42 -19.05
CA GLY A 104 1.86 22.67 -19.55
C GLY A 104 1.84 23.82 -18.54
N ASN A 105 1.98 23.55 -17.24
CA ASN A 105 1.86 24.55 -16.17
C ASN A 105 3.18 25.31 -15.90
N GLY A 106 4.14 25.23 -16.82
CA GLY A 106 5.48 25.78 -16.66
C GLY A 106 6.32 25.05 -15.61
N GLY A 107 7.57 25.52 -15.45
CA GLY A 107 8.54 24.92 -14.53
C GLY A 107 9.26 23.68 -15.09
N LEU A 108 10.17 23.11 -14.29
CA LEU A 108 10.97 21.96 -14.69
C LEU A 108 10.25 20.65 -14.36
N HIS A 109 9.93 19.89 -15.40
CA HIS A 109 9.28 18.56 -15.30
C HIS A 109 10.23 17.46 -15.79
N PRO A 110 11.10 16.92 -14.92
CA PRO A 110 12.08 15.94 -15.34
C PRO A 110 11.44 14.58 -15.65
N THR A 111 11.94 13.93 -16.71
CA THR A 111 11.64 12.54 -17.05
C THR A 111 12.70 11.59 -16.44
N PRO A 112 12.40 10.28 -16.27
CA PRO A 112 11.08 9.67 -16.45
C PRO A 112 10.11 10.08 -15.34
N CYS A 113 8.82 10.16 -15.69
CA CYS A 113 7.74 10.37 -14.74
C CYS A 113 7.63 9.20 -13.73
N GLN A 114 7.01 9.48 -12.60
CA GLN A 114 6.62 8.49 -11.60
C GLN A 114 5.21 7.99 -11.88
N ALA A 115 4.95 6.75 -11.49
CA ALA A 115 3.62 6.18 -11.44
C ALA A 115 2.91 6.74 -10.20
N ASP A 116 1.97 7.65 -10.41
CA ASP A 116 1.08 8.18 -9.39
C ASP A 116 -0.27 7.44 -9.41
N HIS A 117 -0.87 7.27 -8.23
CA HIS A 117 -2.12 6.57 -8.06
C HIS A 117 -3.31 7.47 -8.39
N ILE A 118 -4.20 6.97 -9.25
CA ILE A 118 -5.52 7.56 -9.50
C ILE A 118 -6.45 7.01 -8.41
N GLY A 119 -6.87 7.87 -7.48
CA GLY A 119 -7.40 7.42 -6.21
C GLY A 119 -6.27 7.01 -5.24
N PRO A 120 -5.93 7.84 -4.25
CA PRO A 120 -4.85 7.53 -3.33
C PRO A 120 -5.12 6.27 -2.50
N ILE A 121 -4.18 5.31 -2.47
CA ILE A 121 -4.24 4.12 -1.59
C ILE A 121 -4.55 4.49 -0.15
N SER A 122 -3.96 5.59 0.33
CA SER A 122 -4.20 6.07 1.68
C SER A 122 -5.63 6.52 1.95
N LEU A 123 -6.54 6.51 0.98
CA LEU A 123 -7.96 6.83 1.15
C LEU A 123 -8.87 5.60 0.93
N GLY A 124 -8.28 4.40 0.76
CA GLY A 124 -9.03 3.16 0.56
C GLY A 124 -9.16 2.70 -0.89
N PHE A 125 -8.61 3.45 -1.84
CA PHE A 125 -8.57 3.02 -3.24
C PHE A 125 -7.66 1.81 -3.45
N SER A 126 -8.10 0.91 -4.32
CA SER A 126 -7.43 -0.36 -4.57
C SER A 126 -6.09 -0.14 -5.29
N HIS A 127 -5.08 -0.95 -4.98
CA HIS A 127 -3.78 -0.90 -5.68
C HIS A 127 -3.90 -1.55 -7.06
N ARG A 128 -4.38 -0.79 -8.03
CA ARG A 128 -4.65 -1.22 -9.41
C ARG A 128 -3.47 -0.97 -10.33
N PRO A 129 -3.29 -1.78 -11.40
CA PRO A 129 -2.27 -1.54 -12.41
C PRO A 129 -2.70 -0.45 -13.40
N GLN A 130 -2.94 0.78 -12.92
CA GLN A 130 -3.22 1.94 -13.76
C GLN A 130 -2.71 3.19 -13.02
N PHE A 131 -1.91 4.01 -13.70
CA PHE A 131 -1.21 5.12 -13.07
C PHE A 131 -1.26 6.38 -13.93
N GLN A 132 -1.31 7.52 -13.24
CA GLN A 132 -1.05 8.83 -13.83
C GLN A 132 0.45 9.07 -13.85
N LEU A 133 0.96 9.60 -14.96
CA LEU A 133 2.37 9.93 -15.11
C LEU A 133 2.63 11.37 -14.64
N LEU A 134 3.29 11.47 -13.47
CA LEU A 134 3.67 12.74 -12.85
C LEU A 134 5.17 12.81 -12.59
N CYS A 135 5.79 13.96 -12.86
CA CYS A 135 7.17 14.18 -12.43
C CYS A 135 7.25 14.16 -10.89
N LYS A 136 8.46 13.98 -10.36
CA LYS A 136 8.68 13.79 -8.91
C LYS A 136 8.13 14.94 -8.05
N SER A 137 8.29 16.19 -8.49
CA SER A 137 7.78 17.37 -7.77
C SER A 137 6.26 17.41 -7.76
N CYS A 138 5.61 17.20 -8.90
CA CYS A 138 4.15 17.16 -9.01
C CYS A 138 3.54 16.02 -8.20
N ASN A 139 4.12 14.82 -8.26
CA ASN A 139 3.67 13.68 -7.45
C ASN A 139 3.74 14.00 -5.94
N SER A 140 4.88 14.56 -5.50
CA SER A 140 5.05 14.98 -4.10
C SER A 140 4.08 16.08 -3.69
N ALA A 141 3.73 17.00 -4.59
CA ALA A 141 2.79 18.09 -4.32
C ALA A 141 1.35 17.60 -4.20
N LYS A 142 0.93 16.66 -5.07
CA LYS A 142 -0.40 16.02 -5.03
C LYS A 142 -0.62 15.29 -3.70
N ASN A 143 0.37 14.52 -3.25
CA ASN A 143 0.32 13.73 -2.03
C ASN A 143 -0.90 12.78 -2.02
N ASN A 144 -1.88 12.98 -1.14
CA ASN A 144 -3.10 12.15 -1.07
C ASN A 144 -4.37 12.94 -1.41
N ARG A 145 -4.25 14.07 -2.10
CA ARG A 145 -5.40 14.84 -2.58
C ARG A 145 -5.97 14.15 -3.81
N MET A 146 -7.29 14.09 -3.88
CA MET A 146 -7.99 13.76 -5.12
C MET A 146 -8.33 15.03 -5.89
N TYR A 147 -8.27 14.93 -7.20
CA TYR A 147 -8.76 15.94 -8.13
C TYR A 147 -10.04 15.45 -8.82
N LEU A 148 -10.80 16.38 -9.41
CA LEU A 148 -11.98 16.03 -10.22
C LEU A 148 -11.62 15.06 -11.36
N SER A 149 -10.45 15.24 -11.98
CA SER A 149 -9.95 14.32 -13.01
C SER A 149 -9.74 12.90 -12.49
N ASP A 150 -9.29 12.74 -11.23
CA ASP A 150 -9.15 11.41 -10.62
C ASP A 150 -10.54 10.74 -10.51
N ILE A 151 -11.57 11.48 -10.12
CA ILE A 151 -12.96 10.97 -10.00
C ILE A 151 -13.46 10.49 -11.35
N ILE A 152 -13.29 11.28 -12.41
CA ILE A 152 -13.71 10.92 -13.77
C ILE A 152 -13.05 9.63 -14.22
N SER A 153 -11.72 9.53 -14.09
CA SER A 153 -10.98 8.31 -14.46
C SER A 153 -11.38 7.08 -13.62
N LEU A 154 -11.74 7.27 -12.35
CA LEU A 154 -12.22 6.19 -11.50
C LEU A 154 -13.62 5.72 -11.93
N LEU A 155 -14.52 6.63 -12.32
CA LEU A 155 -15.85 6.29 -12.84
C LEU A 155 -15.76 5.54 -14.17
N GLU A 156 -14.88 5.98 -15.08
CA GLU A 156 -14.61 5.27 -16.34
C GLU A 156 -14.13 3.85 -16.08
N ALA A 157 -13.14 3.68 -15.19
CA ALA A 157 -12.63 2.38 -14.82
C ALA A 157 -13.69 1.47 -14.18
N GLU A 158 -14.56 2.02 -13.34
CA GLU A 158 -15.66 1.28 -12.73
C GLU A 158 -16.69 0.83 -13.77
N ASN A 159 -17.03 1.68 -14.74
CA ASN A 159 -17.91 1.35 -15.87
C ASN A 159 -17.33 0.25 -16.76
N GLU A 160 -16.00 0.15 -16.86
CA GLU A 160 -15.28 -0.95 -17.53
C GLU A 160 -15.25 -2.25 -16.70
N GLY A 161 -15.83 -2.24 -15.50
CA GLY A 161 -15.92 -3.39 -14.59
C GLY A 161 -14.71 -3.55 -13.67
N HIS A 162 -13.88 -2.51 -13.49
CA HIS A 162 -12.77 -2.56 -12.55
C HIS A 162 -13.21 -2.18 -11.13
N THR A 163 -12.77 -2.97 -10.14
CA THR A 163 -12.90 -2.61 -8.72
C THR A 163 -11.94 -1.48 -8.38
N VAL A 164 -12.46 -0.26 -8.20
CA VAL A 164 -11.64 0.94 -7.96
C VAL A 164 -11.31 1.21 -6.49
N ILE A 165 -12.16 0.75 -5.58
CA ILE A 165 -12.04 1.01 -4.15
C ILE A 165 -12.20 -0.28 -3.34
N SER A 166 -11.60 -0.32 -2.16
CA SER A 166 -11.68 -1.48 -1.27
C SER A 166 -13.06 -1.59 -0.63
N TRP A 167 -13.46 -2.81 -0.27
CA TRP A 167 -14.79 -3.11 0.27
C TRP A 167 -15.21 -2.22 1.45
N PHE A 168 -14.26 -1.83 2.32
CA PHE A 168 -14.57 -1.04 3.53
C PHE A 168 -14.97 0.41 3.23
N ALA A 169 -14.66 0.90 2.03
CA ALA A 169 -14.96 2.26 1.59
C ALA A 169 -15.95 2.30 0.40
N GLU A 170 -16.39 1.13 -0.08
CA GLU A 170 -17.28 1.00 -1.24
C GLU A 170 -18.61 1.75 -1.05
N GLU A 171 -19.22 1.67 0.13
CA GLU A 171 -20.47 2.37 0.41
C GLU A 171 -20.33 3.90 0.30
N VAL A 172 -19.25 4.46 0.87
CA VAL A 172 -18.97 5.90 0.80
C VAL A 172 -18.80 6.34 -0.65
N TRP A 173 -18.00 5.59 -1.41
CA TRP A 173 -17.77 5.85 -2.82
C TRP A 173 -19.07 5.81 -3.62
N ASN A 174 -19.86 4.75 -3.48
CA ASN A 174 -21.09 4.57 -4.26
C ASN A 174 -22.13 5.66 -4.00
N ARG A 175 -22.20 6.19 -2.78
CA ARG A 175 -23.12 7.27 -2.42
C ARG A 175 -22.68 8.64 -2.94
N LEU A 176 -21.37 8.91 -2.89
CA LEU A 176 -20.86 10.27 -3.07
C LEU A 176 -20.19 10.54 -4.41
N LYS A 177 -19.76 9.50 -5.16
CA LYS A 177 -18.97 9.67 -6.39
C LYS A 177 -19.64 10.55 -7.45
N HIS A 178 -20.97 10.53 -7.54
CA HIS A 178 -21.74 11.35 -8.49
C HIS A 178 -22.10 12.74 -7.96
N SER A 179 -21.82 13.02 -6.69
CA SER A 179 -22.01 14.34 -6.07
C SER A 179 -20.79 15.26 -6.24
N VAL A 180 -19.69 14.75 -6.81
CA VAL A 180 -18.45 15.50 -7.03
C VAL A 180 -18.44 16.10 -8.44
N ASP A 181 -18.76 17.39 -8.52
CA ASP A 181 -18.81 18.17 -9.77
C ASP A 181 -17.71 19.25 -9.84
N ASP A 182 -16.99 19.49 -8.74
CA ASP A 182 -15.92 20.48 -8.64
C ASP A 182 -14.72 20.00 -7.81
N SER A 183 -13.66 20.82 -7.78
CA SER A 183 -12.42 20.52 -7.05
C SER A 183 -12.59 20.55 -5.52
N GLU A 184 -13.50 21.35 -4.99
CA GLU A 184 -13.76 21.42 -3.55
C GLU A 184 -14.39 20.10 -3.08
N LYS A 185 -15.40 19.62 -3.79
CA LYS A 185 -16.08 18.36 -3.50
C LYS A 185 -15.17 17.15 -3.67
N ALA A 186 -14.19 17.19 -4.57
CA ALA A 186 -13.15 16.15 -4.65
C ALA A 186 -12.28 16.12 -3.37
N LEU A 187 -11.92 17.29 -2.83
CA LEU A 187 -11.19 17.39 -1.56
C LEU A 187 -12.06 17.01 -0.35
N ARG A 188 -13.35 17.33 -0.40
CA ARG A 188 -14.35 16.96 0.60
C ARG A 188 -14.51 15.44 0.69
N LEU A 189 -14.71 14.77 -0.45
CA LEU A 189 -14.75 13.30 -0.53
C LEU A 189 -13.45 12.68 -0.01
N SER A 190 -12.29 13.27 -0.33
CA SER A 190 -11.00 12.81 0.20
C SER A 190 -10.93 12.84 1.73
N LYS A 191 -11.59 13.81 2.38
CA LYS A 191 -11.62 13.91 3.85
C LYS A 191 -12.61 12.93 4.47
N ILE A 192 -13.76 12.70 3.84
CA ILE A 192 -14.72 11.69 4.26
C ILE A 192 -14.11 10.28 4.18
N LEU A 193 -13.47 9.94 3.05
CA LEU A 193 -12.78 8.66 2.88
C LEU A 193 -11.65 8.47 3.89
N ARG A 194 -10.99 9.55 4.32
CA ARG A 194 -9.98 9.51 5.38
C ARG A 194 -10.58 9.11 6.74
N ASP A 195 -11.75 9.63 7.08
CA ASP A 195 -12.45 9.34 8.33
C ASP A 195 -13.06 7.92 8.29
N ASN A 196 -13.60 7.48 7.14
CA ASN A 196 -13.99 6.09 6.88
C ASN A 196 -12.80 5.13 7.09
N ARG A 197 -11.68 5.37 6.42
CA ARG A 197 -10.46 4.56 6.58
C ARG A 197 -9.95 4.59 8.02
N HIS A 198 -10.03 5.73 8.71
CA HIS A 198 -9.62 5.80 10.12
C HIS A 198 -10.50 4.90 11.01
N THR A 199 -11.81 4.89 10.78
CA THR A 199 -12.75 3.98 11.43
C THR A 199 -12.39 2.51 11.16
N TYR A 200 -12.15 2.15 9.89
CA TYR A 200 -11.71 0.82 9.49
C TYR A 200 -10.40 0.38 10.17
N MET A 201 -9.39 1.26 10.23
CA MET A 201 -8.12 0.92 10.89
C MET A 201 -8.30 0.65 12.39
N ASN A 202 -9.21 1.35 13.07
CA ASN A 202 -9.53 1.08 14.47
C ASN A 202 -10.25 -0.26 14.63
N LEU A 203 -11.16 -0.61 13.71
CA LEU A 203 -11.80 -1.92 13.68
C LEU A 203 -10.77 -3.06 13.50
N LEU A 204 -9.83 -2.92 12.57
CA LEU A 204 -8.73 -3.89 12.40
C LEU A 204 -7.88 -4.01 13.67
N LYS A 205 -7.61 -2.88 14.34
CA LYS A 205 -6.86 -2.87 15.60
C LYS A 205 -7.60 -3.60 16.70
N LYS A 206 -8.91 -3.40 16.84
CA LYS A 206 -9.77 -4.14 17.79
C LYS A 206 -9.70 -5.64 17.52
N ILE A 207 -9.83 -6.08 16.27
CA ILE A 207 -9.72 -7.49 15.87
C ILE A 207 -8.33 -8.06 16.22
N MET A 208 -7.27 -7.27 16.00
CA MET A 208 -5.89 -7.68 16.30
C MET A 208 -5.63 -7.80 17.81
N ASP A 209 -6.15 -6.87 18.61
CA ASP A 209 -5.97 -6.84 20.07
C ASP A 209 -6.67 -8.00 20.76
N GLU A 210 -7.77 -8.48 20.19
CA GLU A 210 -8.46 -9.72 20.62
C GLU A 210 -7.77 -10.99 20.10
N GLY A 211 -6.70 -10.86 19.32
CA GLY A 211 -5.85 -11.98 18.91
C GLY A 211 -6.26 -12.71 17.63
N TYR A 212 -7.18 -12.17 16.82
CA TYR A 212 -7.68 -12.85 15.61
C TYR A 212 -6.77 -12.65 14.37
N TYR A 213 -5.49 -13.03 14.49
CA TYR A 213 -4.46 -12.80 13.48
C TYR A 213 -4.70 -13.53 12.15
N THR A 214 -5.21 -14.76 12.18
CA THR A 214 -5.48 -15.61 11.02
C THR A 214 -6.56 -15.00 10.14
N PHE A 215 -7.63 -14.48 10.76
CA PHE A 215 -8.67 -13.76 10.04
C PHE A 215 -8.10 -12.51 9.36
N LEU A 216 -7.36 -11.68 10.09
CA LEU A 216 -6.73 -10.48 9.53
C LEU A 216 -5.79 -10.83 8.37
N ALA A 217 -4.93 -11.84 8.52
CA ALA A 217 -4.00 -12.25 7.48
C ALA A 217 -4.72 -12.74 6.20
N SER A 218 -5.96 -13.23 6.33
CA SER A 218 -6.77 -13.62 5.17
C SER A 218 -7.22 -12.45 4.30
N LEU A 219 -7.24 -11.23 4.85
CA LEU A 219 -7.62 -9.99 4.14
C LEU A 219 -6.49 -9.41 3.28
N LEU A 220 -5.29 -9.98 3.31
CA LEU A 220 -4.10 -9.42 2.66
C LEU A 220 -3.92 -9.80 1.18
N HIS A 221 -4.88 -10.51 0.58
CA HIS A 221 -4.86 -10.97 -0.83
C HIS A 221 -3.51 -11.57 -1.23
N LEU A 222 -2.99 -12.47 -0.40
CA LEU A 222 -1.64 -13.04 -0.56
C LEU A 222 -1.55 -13.97 -1.78
N GLU A 223 -2.66 -14.49 -2.26
CA GLU A 223 -2.76 -15.39 -3.40
C GLU A 223 -2.33 -14.75 -4.72
N VAL A 224 -2.45 -13.43 -4.89
CA VAL A 224 -1.95 -12.74 -6.10
C VAL A 224 -0.44 -12.89 -6.25
N ALA A 225 0.31 -13.11 -5.16
CA ALA A 225 1.74 -13.42 -5.20
C ALA A 225 2.07 -14.74 -5.93
N ASN A 226 1.08 -15.64 -6.08
CA ASN A 226 1.22 -16.90 -6.81
C ASN A 226 1.19 -16.72 -8.34
N TYR A 227 1.07 -15.49 -8.83
CA TYR A 227 1.02 -15.20 -10.26
C TYR A 227 2.13 -14.24 -10.69
N ASN A 228 2.58 -14.41 -11.92
CA ASN A 228 3.42 -13.45 -12.63
C ASN A 228 2.56 -12.72 -13.67
N PRO A 229 2.28 -11.42 -13.47
CA PRO A 229 1.52 -10.63 -14.42
C PRO A 229 2.35 -10.29 -15.66
N ILE A 230 1.74 -10.41 -16.83
CA ILE A 230 2.26 -10.01 -18.13
C ILE A 230 1.23 -9.09 -18.80
N PHE A 231 1.64 -7.86 -19.07
CA PHE A 231 0.83 -6.88 -19.76
C PHE A 231 1.02 -6.99 -21.27
N GLU A 232 -0.07 -7.01 -22.03
CA GLU A 232 -0.04 -6.98 -23.50
C GLU A 232 -0.63 -5.66 -24.01
N GLY A 233 -0.03 -5.10 -25.06
CA GLY A 233 -0.49 -3.86 -25.66
C GLY A 233 -0.41 -2.67 -24.70
N LEU A 234 0.72 -2.49 -24.01
CA LEU A 234 0.98 -1.31 -23.20
C LEU A 234 0.93 -0.05 -24.07
N CYS A 235 0.22 0.97 -23.62
CA CYS A 235 0.15 2.26 -24.29
C CYS A 235 -0.09 3.39 -23.28
N ILE A 236 -0.06 4.62 -23.78
CA ILE A 236 -0.35 5.83 -23.01
C ILE A 236 -1.47 6.57 -23.71
N SER A 237 -2.41 7.09 -22.93
CA SER A 237 -3.44 8.02 -23.38
C SER A 237 -3.63 9.07 -22.29
N ASN A 238 -3.60 10.36 -22.62
CA ASN A 238 -3.76 11.45 -21.64
C ASN A 238 -2.85 11.31 -20.41
N HIS A 239 -1.58 10.95 -20.63
CA HIS A 239 -0.58 10.69 -19.58
C HIS A 239 -0.96 9.57 -18.58
N LEU A 240 -1.93 8.73 -18.93
CA LEU A 240 -2.34 7.55 -18.17
C LEU A 240 -1.76 6.28 -18.79
N THR A 241 -1.34 5.35 -17.95
CA THR A 241 -0.90 4.02 -18.42
C THR A 241 -2.11 3.15 -18.76
N HIS A 242 -2.10 2.54 -19.94
CA HIS A 242 -3.11 1.57 -20.36
C HIS A 242 -2.47 0.26 -20.83
N TYR A 243 -3.28 -0.79 -20.87
CA TYR A 243 -2.92 -2.08 -21.44
C TYR A 243 -4.17 -2.74 -22.06
N LYS A 244 -3.97 -3.53 -23.10
CA LYS A 244 -5.07 -4.26 -23.77
C LYS A 244 -5.53 -5.47 -22.97
N SER A 245 -4.59 -6.21 -22.38
CA SER A 245 -4.90 -7.40 -21.57
C SER A 245 -3.83 -7.67 -20.51
N LEU A 246 -4.23 -8.39 -19.46
CA LEU A 246 -3.36 -8.85 -18.39
C LEU A 246 -3.39 -10.38 -18.30
N LYS A 247 -2.28 -11.03 -18.64
CA LYS A 247 -2.11 -12.48 -18.47
C LYS A 247 -1.46 -12.77 -17.12
N LYS A 248 -2.00 -13.74 -16.37
CA LYS A 248 -1.48 -14.17 -15.06
C LYS A 248 -0.93 -15.59 -15.17
N ILE A 249 0.38 -15.73 -15.19
CA ILE A 249 1.04 -17.05 -15.24
C ILE A 249 1.30 -17.53 -13.82
N LYS A 250 0.85 -18.73 -13.46
CA LYS A 250 1.09 -19.30 -12.14
C LYS A 250 2.60 -19.44 -11.88
N ARG A 251 3.04 -19.02 -10.69
CA ARG A 251 4.41 -19.18 -10.19
C ARG A 251 4.36 -19.78 -8.79
N GLU A 252 5.04 -20.91 -8.60
CA GLU A 252 5.30 -21.49 -7.29
C GLU A 252 6.79 -21.42 -7.05
N SER A 253 7.26 -20.27 -6.56
CA SER A 253 8.67 -20.05 -6.27
C SER A 253 8.88 -19.84 -4.78
N LYS A 254 10.06 -20.25 -4.29
CA LYS A 254 10.53 -19.92 -2.93
C LYS A 254 10.44 -18.41 -2.65
N TYR A 255 10.59 -17.57 -3.68
CA TYR A 255 10.47 -16.11 -3.61
C TYR A 255 9.05 -15.63 -3.32
N ALA A 256 8.02 -16.28 -3.88
CA ALA A 256 6.63 -15.91 -3.62
C ALA A 256 6.25 -16.11 -2.15
N ALA A 257 6.70 -17.20 -1.51
CA ALA A 257 6.47 -17.43 -0.08
C ALA A 257 7.11 -16.33 0.80
N VAL A 258 8.37 -15.99 0.54
CA VAL A 258 9.07 -14.92 1.27
C VAL A 258 8.37 -13.56 1.10
N GLN A 259 7.87 -13.25 -0.10
CA GLN A 259 7.11 -12.02 -0.33
C GLN A 259 5.86 -11.97 0.56
N LYS A 260 5.05 -13.03 0.59
CA LYS A 260 3.82 -13.09 1.39
C LYS A 260 4.09 -12.86 2.88
N THR A 261 5.09 -13.53 3.42
CA THR A 261 5.53 -13.34 4.81
C THR A 261 5.90 -11.90 5.11
N ARG A 262 6.71 -11.28 4.25
CA ARG A 262 7.08 -9.87 4.41
C ARG A 262 5.85 -8.98 4.41
N ARG A 263 4.80 -9.32 3.66
CA ARG A 263 3.56 -8.55 3.61
C ARG A 263 2.77 -8.64 4.89
N ILE A 264 2.65 -9.85 5.46
CA ILE A 264 2.08 -10.06 6.79
C ILE A 264 2.80 -9.16 7.79
N ARG A 265 4.13 -9.26 7.89
CA ARG A 265 4.92 -8.43 8.82
C ARG A 265 4.66 -6.94 8.66
N ILE A 266 4.73 -6.43 7.42
CA ILE A 266 4.49 -5.00 7.14
C ILE A 266 3.08 -4.61 7.57
N ALA A 267 2.06 -5.38 7.22
CA ALA A 267 0.66 -5.07 7.52
C ALA A 267 0.41 -4.97 9.04
N PHE A 268 0.83 -5.99 9.80
CA PHE A 268 0.64 -6.00 11.26
C PHE A 268 1.50 -4.95 11.98
N THR A 269 2.76 -4.78 11.59
CA THR A 269 3.65 -3.76 12.19
C THR A 269 3.09 -2.36 11.95
N SER A 270 2.69 -2.08 10.71
CA SER A 270 2.13 -0.77 10.36
C SER A 270 0.77 -0.50 11.01
N LEU A 271 -0.05 -1.53 11.27
CA LEU A 271 -1.29 -1.38 12.02
C LEU A 271 -1.02 -0.93 13.46
N ASN A 272 -0.01 -1.51 14.13
CA ASN A 272 0.44 -1.04 15.44
C ASN A 272 1.03 0.37 15.39
N ASP A 273 1.93 0.65 14.45
CA ASP A 273 2.53 1.98 14.28
C ASP A 273 1.49 3.04 13.91
N TYR A 274 0.41 2.65 13.23
CA TYR A 274 -0.68 3.55 12.90
C TYR A 274 -1.33 4.10 14.16
N HIS A 275 -1.56 3.26 15.17
CA HIS A 275 -2.24 3.63 16.42
C HIS A 275 -1.31 4.21 17.49
N ARG A 276 0.02 4.09 17.34
CA ARG A 276 1.01 4.80 18.19
C ARG A 276 1.03 6.31 17.97
N LYS A 277 0.49 6.81 16.86
CA LYS A 277 0.45 8.25 16.57
C LYS A 277 -0.76 8.89 17.25
N GLU A 278 -0.52 9.68 18.29
CA GLU A 278 -1.57 10.33 19.10
C GLU A 278 -2.35 11.41 18.33
N ASN A 279 -1.67 12.24 17.52
CA ASN A 279 -2.28 13.43 16.91
C ASN A 279 -2.75 13.21 15.46
N ARG A 280 -3.72 12.31 15.25
CA ARG A 280 -4.34 12.13 13.94
C ARG A 280 -5.54 13.05 13.74
N ASN A 281 -5.47 13.89 12.71
CA ASN A 281 -6.62 14.67 12.26
C ASN A 281 -7.57 13.78 11.41
N ALA A 282 -8.25 12.85 12.10
CA ALA A 282 -9.29 11.99 11.58
C ALA A 282 -10.30 11.66 12.69
N PHE A 283 -11.54 11.34 12.33
CA PHE A 283 -12.62 11.03 13.29
C PHE A 283 -13.06 9.58 13.16
N ILE A 284 -13.38 8.94 14.28
CA ILE A 284 -13.98 7.61 14.33
C ILE A 284 -15.49 7.79 14.26
N VAL A 285 -16.11 7.24 13.23
CA VAL A 285 -17.56 7.26 13.04
C VAL A 285 -18.12 5.95 13.57
N SER A 286 -19.28 6.02 14.21
CA SER A 286 -19.96 4.86 14.78
C SER A 286 -21.45 5.16 14.92
N ASN A 287 -22.30 4.16 14.72
CA ASN A 287 -23.72 4.18 15.05
C ASN A 287 -24.17 2.82 15.63
N GLU A 288 -25.40 2.74 16.13
CA GLU A 288 -25.91 1.53 16.79
C GLU A 288 -25.91 0.31 15.87
N LEU A 289 -26.25 0.50 14.58
CA LEU A 289 -26.30 -0.58 13.60
C LEU A 289 -24.89 -1.07 13.22
N SER A 290 -23.93 -0.17 13.03
CA SER A 290 -22.54 -0.53 12.76
C SER A 290 -21.95 -1.33 13.91
N GLU A 291 -22.16 -0.88 15.16
CA GLU A 291 -21.67 -1.58 16.35
C GLU A 291 -22.32 -2.96 16.52
N LYS A 292 -23.61 -3.09 16.17
CA LYS A 292 -24.27 -4.40 16.15
C LYS A 292 -23.58 -5.34 15.16
N PHE A 293 -23.35 -4.91 13.92
CA PHE A 293 -22.69 -5.74 12.93
C PHE A 293 -21.24 -6.08 13.30
N PHE A 294 -20.49 -5.12 13.86
CA PHE A 294 -19.14 -5.39 14.34
C PHE A 294 -19.16 -6.38 15.51
N SER A 295 -20.13 -6.30 16.42
CA SER A 295 -20.28 -7.25 17.52
C SER A 295 -20.57 -8.67 17.01
N GLU A 296 -21.48 -8.82 16.04
CA GLU A 296 -21.77 -10.11 15.38
C GLU A 296 -20.51 -10.67 14.71
N ALA A 297 -19.70 -9.84 14.06
CA ALA A 297 -18.41 -10.27 13.50
C ALA A 297 -17.46 -10.79 14.58
N MET A 298 -17.37 -10.10 15.72
CA MET A 298 -16.52 -10.51 16.86
C MET A 298 -16.99 -11.82 17.49
N ASP A 299 -18.30 -12.03 17.62
CA ASP A 299 -18.85 -13.28 18.15
C ASP A 299 -18.58 -14.47 17.21
N ASN A 300 -18.65 -14.24 15.90
CA ASN A 300 -18.28 -15.24 14.90
C ASN A 300 -16.77 -15.51 14.87
N LEU A 301 -15.93 -14.49 15.10
CA LEU A 301 -14.47 -14.65 15.26
C LEU A 301 -14.12 -15.48 16.49
N LYS A 302 -14.77 -15.20 17.62
CA LYS A 302 -14.65 -15.99 18.85
C LYS A 302 -15.04 -17.45 18.62
N SER A 303 -16.09 -17.70 17.85
CA SER A 303 -16.51 -19.06 17.51
C SER A 303 -15.54 -19.76 16.54
N LEU A 304 -14.77 -18.99 15.76
CA LEU A 304 -13.77 -19.50 14.82
C LEU A 304 -12.42 -19.82 15.49
N SER A 305 -12.16 -19.26 16.68
CA SER A 305 -10.87 -19.37 17.38
C SER A 305 -10.48 -20.80 17.75
N GLU A 306 -11.46 -21.70 17.91
CA GLU A 306 -11.20 -23.14 18.10
C GLU A 306 -10.34 -23.74 16.98
N ILE A 307 -10.46 -23.20 15.76
CA ILE A 307 -9.76 -23.69 14.57
C ILE A 307 -8.52 -22.83 14.26
N THR A 308 -8.55 -21.53 14.58
CA THR A 308 -7.48 -20.59 14.19
C THR A 308 -6.42 -20.36 15.26
N SER A 309 -6.71 -20.62 16.54
CA SER A 309 -5.84 -20.25 17.68
C SER A 309 -4.37 -20.67 17.51
N CYS A 310 -4.10 -21.90 17.09
CA CYS A 310 -2.74 -22.38 16.85
C CYS A 310 -2.00 -21.54 15.80
N LEU A 311 -2.69 -21.12 14.74
CA LEU A 311 -2.11 -20.26 13.71
C LEU A 311 -2.04 -18.79 14.17
N ASP A 312 -3.01 -18.35 14.97
CA ASP A 312 -3.01 -17.02 15.58
C ASP A 312 -1.76 -16.80 16.44
N GLU A 313 -1.42 -17.78 17.28
CA GLU A 313 -0.20 -17.78 18.10
C GLU A 313 1.07 -17.73 17.25
N LYS A 314 1.14 -18.55 16.18
CA LYS A 314 2.28 -18.55 15.25
C LYS A 314 2.46 -17.20 14.56
N ILE A 315 1.38 -16.59 14.07
CA ILE A 315 1.44 -15.29 13.39
C ILE A 315 1.84 -14.21 14.39
N SER A 316 1.24 -14.20 15.59
CA SER A 316 1.57 -13.28 16.68
C SER A 316 3.05 -13.36 17.07
N GLY A 317 3.57 -14.56 17.30
CA GLY A 317 4.98 -14.80 17.66
C GLY A 317 5.97 -14.24 16.63
N ILE A 318 5.64 -14.30 15.35
CA ILE A 318 6.46 -13.74 14.26
C ILE A 318 6.45 -12.22 14.16
N ILE A 319 5.39 -11.60 14.67
CA ILE A 319 5.25 -10.14 14.73
C ILE A 319 5.97 -9.61 15.96
N SER A 320 5.90 -10.32 17.10
CA SER A 320 6.53 -9.93 18.36
C SER A 320 8.02 -10.27 18.42
N GLU A 321 8.43 -11.39 17.83
CA GLU A 321 9.81 -11.82 17.75
C GLU A 321 10.35 -11.60 16.34
N ASN A 322 11.58 -11.11 16.29
CA ASN A 322 12.40 -11.03 15.09
C ASN A 322 12.83 -12.44 14.61
N SER A 323 11.91 -13.41 14.54
CA SER A 323 12.22 -14.81 14.22
C SER A 323 12.57 -14.94 12.73
N ASP A 324 13.76 -15.47 12.45
CA ASP A 324 14.34 -15.52 11.10
C ASP A 324 14.19 -16.88 10.40
N SER A 325 13.31 -17.72 10.92
CA SER A 325 13.10 -19.08 10.44
C SER A 325 12.30 -19.11 9.13
N LYS A 326 13.00 -19.11 7.99
CA LYS A 326 12.43 -19.27 6.63
C LYS A 326 11.48 -20.47 6.49
N ASN A 327 11.63 -21.50 7.33
CA ASN A 327 10.80 -22.70 7.32
C ASN A 327 9.45 -22.47 8.02
N GLU A 328 9.43 -21.80 9.18
CA GLU A 328 8.18 -21.45 9.90
C GLU A 328 7.21 -20.66 9.03
N PHE A 329 7.75 -19.74 8.22
CA PHE A 329 6.95 -18.92 7.32
C PHE A 329 6.21 -19.69 6.23
N ARG A 330 6.85 -20.71 5.65
CA ARG A 330 6.21 -21.53 4.62
C ARG A 330 5.06 -22.33 5.22
N THR A 331 5.25 -22.83 6.43
CA THR A 331 4.21 -23.52 7.18
C THR A 331 3.03 -22.58 7.41
N ILE A 332 3.25 -21.36 7.92
CA ILE A 332 2.17 -20.38 8.15
C ILE A 332 1.37 -20.04 6.90
N ILE A 333 2.04 -19.80 5.77
CA ILE A 333 1.33 -19.51 4.51
C ILE A 333 0.51 -20.72 4.02
N THR A 334 1.00 -21.94 4.29
CA THR A 334 0.31 -23.17 3.91
C THR A 334 -0.89 -23.41 4.81
N ASP A 335 -0.68 -23.36 6.13
CA ASP A 335 -1.72 -23.47 7.17
C ASP A 335 -2.81 -22.41 6.97
N LEU A 336 -2.43 -21.14 6.73
CA LEU A 336 -3.37 -20.06 6.45
C LEU A 336 -4.25 -20.38 5.25
N ARG A 337 -3.65 -20.83 4.15
CA ARG A 337 -4.40 -21.18 2.94
C ARG A 337 -5.38 -22.34 3.21
N GLU A 338 -4.92 -23.37 3.92
CA GLU A 338 -5.72 -24.55 4.23
C GLU A 338 -6.90 -24.21 5.15
N ILE A 339 -6.64 -23.52 6.26
CA ILE A 339 -7.66 -23.11 7.23
C ILE A 339 -8.71 -22.22 6.56
N VAL A 340 -8.29 -21.20 5.80
CA VAL A 340 -9.20 -20.30 5.09
C VAL A 340 -10.03 -21.06 4.04
N THR A 341 -9.42 -22.00 3.31
CA THR A 341 -10.14 -22.78 2.28
C THR A 341 -11.18 -23.71 2.90
N ASN A 342 -10.80 -24.45 3.95
CA ASN A 342 -11.67 -25.42 4.60
C ASN A 342 -12.81 -24.76 5.39
N ASN A 343 -12.66 -23.49 5.78
CA ASN A 343 -13.64 -22.74 6.57
C ASN A 343 -14.17 -21.51 5.83
N LYS A 344 -14.11 -21.50 4.50
CA LYS A 344 -14.42 -20.34 3.66
C LYS A 344 -15.76 -19.69 3.99
N GLU A 345 -16.80 -20.48 4.27
CA GLU A 345 -18.12 -19.96 4.61
C GLU A 345 -18.11 -19.13 5.89
N LYS A 346 -17.40 -19.56 6.93
CA LYS A 346 -17.27 -18.81 8.19
C LYS A 346 -16.48 -17.52 8.00
N PHE A 347 -15.35 -17.57 7.28
CA PHE A 347 -14.56 -16.38 6.96
C PHE A 347 -15.39 -15.36 6.15
N ASN A 348 -16.13 -15.82 5.14
CA ASN A 348 -17.01 -14.98 4.34
C ASN A 348 -18.15 -14.38 5.16
N LEU A 349 -18.71 -15.14 6.11
CA LEU A 349 -19.76 -14.64 7.01
C LEU A 349 -19.24 -13.50 7.89
N ILE A 350 -18.07 -13.67 8.50
CA ILE A 350 -17.43 -12.62 9.31
C ILE A 350 -17.16 -11.39 8.44
N LEU A 351 -16.55 -11.56 7.26
CA LEU A 351 -16.30 -10.46 6.33
C LEU A 351 -17.60 -9.76 5.92
N LYS A 352 -18.69 -10.50 5.69
CA LYS A 352 -20.01 -9.93 5.38
C LYS A 352 -20.51 -9.03 6.51
N TYR A 353 -20.36 -9.42 7.78
CA TYR A 353 -20.72 -8.56 8.90
C TYR A 353 -19.86 -7.30 8.96
N LEU A 354 -18.54 -7.41 8.72
CA LEU A 354 -17.67 -6.23 8.66
C LEU A 354 -18.06 -5.29 7.50
N ILE A 355 -18.38 -5.84 6.32
CA ILE A 355 -18.89 -5.08 5.17
C ILE A 355 -20.20 -4.37 5.56
N SER A 356 -21.15 -5.07 6.19
CA SER A 356 -22.40 -4.47 6.63
C SER A 356 -22.19 -3.35 7.64
N GLY A 357 -21.30 -3.53 8.62
CA GLY A 357 -20.95 -2.47 9.57
C GLY A 357 -20.31 -1.26 8.88
N MET A 358 -19.36 -1.47 7.98
CA MET A 358 -18.74 -0.38 7.20
C MET A 358 -19.73 0.29 6.23
N SER A 359 -20.75 -0.42 5.74
CA SER A 359 -21.85 0.17 4.97
C SER A 359 -22.69 1.11 5.85
N GLU A 360 -23.01 0.75 7.09
CA GLU A 360 -23.68 1.69 8.01
C GLU A 360 -22.81 2.92 8.33
N ILE A 361 -21.50 2.75 8.45
CA ILE A 361 -20.57 3.89 8.56
C ILE A 361 -20.61 4.77 7.30
N GLY A 362 -20.70 4.18 6.12
CA GLY A 362 -20.79 4.92 4.86
C GLY A 362 -22.06 5.78 4.75
N LYS A 363 -23.20 5.25 5.20
CA LYS A 363 -24.47 6.00 5.29
C LYS A 363 -24.38 7.16 6.27
N GLU A 364 -23.78 6.93 7.43
CA GLU A 364 -23.56 7.99 8.42
C GLU A 364 -22.70 9.11 7.85
N LEU A 365 -21.61 8.76 7.17
CA LEU A 365 -20.70 9.71 6.55
C LEU A 365 -21.32 10.51 5.40
N GLU A 366 -22.19 9.88 4.60
CA GLU A 366 -22.98 10.59 3.58
C GLU A 366 -23.84 11.69 4.22
N SER A 367 -24.44 11.44 5.38
CA SER A 367 -25.25 12.45 6.09
C SER A 367 -24.42 13.67 6.51
N TYR A 368 -23.09 13.54 6.60
CA TYR A 368 -22.17 14.63 6.91
C TYR A 368 -21.62 15.34 5.68
N TRP A 369 -22.09 15.02 4.47
CA TRP A 369 -21.56 15.59 3.23
C TRP A 369 -21.52 17.13 3.24
N GLU A 370 -22.54 17.78 3.79
CA GLU A 370 -22.62 19.25 3.89
C GLU A 370 -22.12 19.81 5.23
N ASN A 371 -21.52 18.98 6.10
CA ASN A 371 -21.02 19.44 7.38
C ASN A 371 -19.73 20.26 7.20
N ASP A 372 -19.63 21.40 7.91
CA ASP A 372 -18.47 22.32 7.91
C ASP A 372 -17.13 21.62 8.16
N ARG A 373 -17.13 20.47 8.86
CA ARG A 373 -15.94 19.63 9.02
C ARG A 373 -15.35 19.27 7.66
N TYR A 374 -16.16 18.94 6.66
CA TYR A 374 -15.67 18.40 5.39
C TYR A 374 -15.50 19.46 4.31
N VAL A 375 -16.24 20.56 4.41
CA VAL A 375 -16.11 21.70 3.51
C VAL A 375 -14.71 22.31 3.63
N ARG A 376 -14.07 22.60 2.50
CA ARG A 376 -12.86 23.41 2.44
C ARG A 376 -13.15 24.74 1.77
N SER A 377 -12.66 25.82 2.37
CA SER A 377 -12.31 26.99 1.57
C SER A 377 -11.23 26.56 0.57
N ILE A 378 -11.51 26.74 -0.72
CA ILE A 378 -10.52 26.57 -1.79
C ILE A 378 -9.34 27.46 -1.38
N PRO A 379 -8.12 26.93 -1.20
CA PRO A 379 -6.95 27.79 -1.07
C PRO A 379 -6.94 28.66 -2.32
N GLU A 380 -6.95 29.98 -2.15
CA GLU A 380 -6.94 30.96 -3.25
C GLU A 380 -6.24 30.36 -4.45
N GLU A 381 -7.01 30.18 -5.53
CA GLU A 381 -6.50 29.70 -6.80
C GLU A 381 -5.17 30.41 -7.05
N PHE A 382 -4.09 29.65 -7.16
CA PHE A 382 -2.95 30.18 -7.90
C PHE A 382 -3.50 30.36 -9.31
N ILE A 383 -3.90 31.61 -9.58
CA ILE A 383 -4.34 32.12 -10.86
C ILE A 383 -3.27 31.76 -11.90
N GLU A 384 -3.72 31.01 -12.90
CA GLU A 384 -3.12 30.73 -14.23
C GLU A 384 -1.66 30.30 -14.33
#